data_AF-A0A7C9ABU9-F1
#
_entry.id   AF-A0A7C9ABU9-F1
#
_cell.length_a   1.000
_cell.length_b   1.000
_cell.length_c   1.000
_cell.angle_alpha   90.00
_cell.angle_beta   90.00
_cell.angle_gamma   90.00
#
_symmetry.space_group_name_H-M   'P 1'
#
loop_
_entity.id
_entity.type
_entity.pdbx_description
1 polymer ?
#
loop_
_entity_poly.entity_id
_entity_poly.type
_entity_poly.pdbx_seq_one_letter_code
_entity_poly.pdbx_strand_id
1 'polypeptide(L)'
;FWLTMGDTLWQSAAAFFVPLFVYWKSDIDGSSIGDLWTLVAVLLVNLHLAMDVVRWNWLMHAAIWGSIAATFICVIVIDCIPVLPGFWAIFNVMGKLTFWLCLVAIPVAGLIPRFVVKVFGQYYCPSDVQIAKEAEKFGTFSDWESGEIEMNPLSDSRQR
;
A
#
# COMPACT_ATOMS: atom_id res chain seq x y z
N PHE A 1 -8.51 -20.24 3.65
CA PHE A 1 -9.67 -19.91 4.51
C PHE A 1 -9.24 -19.60 5.94
N TRP A 2 -8.78 -20.57 6.74
CA TRP A 2 -8.37 -20.34 8.14
C TRP A 2 -7.25 -19.29 8.30
N LEU A 3 -6.21 -19.34 7.46
CA LEU A 3 -5.14 -18.34 7.45
C LEU A 3 -5.66 -16.94 7.08
N THR A 4 -6.61 -16.87 6.14
CA THR A 4 -7.25 -15.64 5.71
C THR A 4 -8.13 -15.04 6.81
N MET A 5 -8.83 -15.89 7.58
CA MET A 5 -9.60 -15.48 8.76
C MET A 5 -8.71 -15.01 9.91
N GLY A 6 -7.57 -15.68 10.14
CA GLY A 6 -6.57 -15.25 11.11
C GLY A 6 -5.96 -13.89 10.76
N ASP A 7 -5.69 -13.66 9.47
CA ASP A 7 -5.19 -12.38 8.96
C ASP A 7 -6.18 -11.23 9.17
N THR A 8 -7.46 -11.39 8.82
CA THR A 8 -8.47 -10.36 9.08
C THR A 8 -8.71 -10.10 10.56
N LEU A 9 -8.64 -11.14 11.40
CA LEU A 9 -8.69 -10.97 12.85
C LEU A 9 -7.47 -10.20 13.37
N TRP A 10 -6.26 -10.52 12.89
CA TRP A 10 -5.05 -9.77 13.24
C TRP A 10 -5.13 -8.31 12.78
N GLN A 11 -5.58 -8.07 11.56
CA GLN A 11 -5.69 -6.72 11.02
C GLN A 11 -6.70 -5.87 11.80
N SER A 12 -7.83 -6.46 12.20
CA SER A 12 -8.80 -5.82 13.10
C SER A 12 -8.21 -5.56 14.50
N ALA A 13 -7.52 -6.55 15.06
CA ALA A 13 -6.86 -6.41 16.36
C ALA A 13 -5.76 -5.34 16.32
N ALA A 14 -4.93 -5.31 15.28
CA ALA A 14 -3.88 -4.30 15.10
C ALA A 14 -4.47 -2.90 14.92
N ALA A 15 -5.55 -2.76 14.15
CA ALA A 15 -6.25 -1.49 13.99
C ALA A 15 -6.83 -0.96 15.32
N PHE A 16 -7.24 -1.84 16.23
CA PHE A 16 -7.82 -1.47 17.52
C PHE A 16 -6.77 -1.28 18.64
N PHE A 17 -5.89 -2.27 18.83
CA PHE A 17 -4.94 -2.31 19.94
C PHE A 17 -3.77 -1.36 19.77
N VAL A 18 -3.36 -1.06 18.53
CA VAL A 18 -2.11 -0.32 18.35
C VAL A 18 -2.26 1.18 18.64
N PRO A 19 -3.33 1.88 18.20
CA PRO A 19 -3.61 3.23 18.69
C PRO A 19 -3.78 3.28 20.21
N LEU A 20 -4.44 2.25 20.77
CA LEU A 20 -4.63 2.10 22.23
C LEU A 20 -3.27 2.00 22.97
N PHE A 21 -2.33 1.21 22.46
CA PHE A 21 -1.01 1.02 23.07
C PHE A 21 -0.12 2.26 22.99
N VAL A 22 -0.15 2.99 21.86
CA VAL A 22 0.61 4.24 21.68
C VAL A 22 0.15 5.30 22.70
N TYR A 23 -1.15 5.32 22.99
CA TYR A 23 -1.73 6.29 23.91
C TYR A 23 -1.71 5.88 25.37
N TRP A 24 -1.71 4.59 25.70
CA TRP A 24 -1.53 4.15 27.08
C TRP A 24 -0.19 4.61 27.68
N LYS A 25 0.79 4.91 26.81
CA LYS A 25 2.11 5.40 27.18
C LYS A 25 2.24 6.94 27.12
N SER A 26 1.26 7.66 26.60
CA SER A 26 1.39 9.09 26.29
C SER A 26 0.24 9.93 26.84
N ASP A 27 0.57 10.93 27.66
CA ASP A 27 -0.36 11.91 28.25
C ASP A 27 -0.69 13.01 27.22
N ILE A 28 -1.48 12.65 26.20
CA ILE A 28 -1.82 13.55 25.09
C ILE A 28 -3.35 13.75 25.05
N ASP A 29 -3.77 14.93 24.60
CA ASP A 29 -5.16 15.35 24.56
C ASP A 29 -6.04 14.43 23.71
N GLY A 30 -7.27 14.18 24.17
CA GLY A 30 -8.18 13.18 23.57
C GLY A 30 -8.52 13.46 22.11
N SER A 31 -8.43 14.73 21.68
CA SER A 31 -8.65 15.11 20.29
C SER A 31 -7.54 14.63 19.35
N SER A 32 -6.27 14.78 19.76
CA SER A 32 -5.12 14.28 19.00
C SER A 32 -5.14 12.77 18.80
N ILE A 33 -5.87 12.02 19.64
CA ILE A 33 -6.11 10.57 19.44
C ILE A 33 -6.90 10.35 18.17
N GLY A 34 -7.98 11.11 18.00
CA GLY A 34 -8.89 10.97 16.86
C GLY A 34 -8.16 11.21 15.55
N ASP A 35 -7.31 12.23 15.50
CA ASP A 35 -6.57 12.57 14.27
C ASP A 35 -5.51 11.53 13.94
N LEU A 36 -4.78 11.06 14.95
CA LEU A 36 -3.81 9.97 14.77
C LEU A 36 -4.52 8.70 14.31
N TRP A 37 -5.64 8.35 14.94
CA TRP A 37 -6.43 7.17 14.60
C TRP A 37 -6.92 7.25 13.15
N THR A 38 -7.49 8.37 12.74
CA THR A 38 -8.02 8.54 11.39
C THR A 38 -6.91 8.47 10.33
N LEU A 39 -5.76 9.11 10.56
CA LEU A 39 -4.61 9.05 9.65
C LEU A 39 -4.04 7.63 9.53
N VAL A 40 -3.88 6.92 10.65
CA VAL A 40 -3.41 5.52 10.67
C VAL A 40 -4.39 4.61 9.95
N ALA A 41 -5.70 4.76 10.20
CA ALA A 41 -6.73 3.93 9.57
C ALA A 41 -6.72 4.10 8.05
N VAL A 42 -6.64 5.34 7.54
CA VAL A 42 -6.59 5.59 6.11
C VAL A 42 -5.27 5.09 5.49
N LEU A 43 -4.13 5.26 6.15
CA LEU A 43 -2.87 4.71 5.66
C LEU A 43 -2.88 3.18 5.61
N LEU A 44 -3.44 2.53 6.64
CA LEU A 44 -3.58 1.07 6.69
C LEU A 44 -4.43 0.58 5.52
N VAL A 45 -5.57 1.22 5.23
CA VAL A 45 -6.41 0.88 4.08
C VAL A 45 -5.70 1.13 2.74
N ASN A 46 -4.98 2.25 2.59
CA ASN A 46 -4.22 2.55 1.37
C ASN A 46 -3.10 1.53 1.11
N LEU A 47 -2.35 1.16 2.15
CA LEU A 47 -1.31 0.14 2.03
C LEU A 47 -1.87 -1.25 1.79
N HIS A 48 -3.04 -1.55 2.37
CA HIS A 48 -3.77 -2.79 2.09
C HIS A 48 -4.15 -2.88 0.60
N LEU A 49 -4.72 -1.81 0.06
CA LEU A 49 -5.01 -1.71 -1.37
C LEU A 49 -3.73 -1.85 -2.20
N ALA A 50 -2.64 -1.19 -1.80
CA ALA A 50 -1.35 -1.31 -2.48
C ALA A 50 -0.81 -2.75 -2.49
N MET A 51 -1.03 -3.52 -1.42
CA MET A 51 -0.61 -4.91 -1.32
C MET A 51 -1.47 -5.86 -2.17
N ASP A 52 -2.76 -5.57 -2.31
CA ASP A 52 -3.69 -6.38 -3.10
C ASP A 52 -3.53 -6.14 -4.61
N VAL A 53 -2.91 -5.03 -5.01
CA VAL A 53 -2.57 -4.75 -6.40
C VAL A 53 -1.46 -5.66 -6.90
N VAL A 54 -1.79 -6.46 -7.91
CA VAL A 54 -0.83 -7.37 -8.58
C VAL A 54 -0.03 -6.66 -9.68
N ARG A 55 -0.57 -5.61 -10.30
CA ARG A 55 0.09 -4.85 -11.38
C ARG A 55 0.17 -3.37 -11.02
N TRP A 56 1.40 -2.89 -10.84
CA TRP A 56 1.68 -1.52 -10.45
C TRP A 56 1.47 -0.57 -11.63
N ASN A 57 0.32 0.11 -11.66
CA ASN A 57 0.01 1.15 -12.64
C ASN A 57 0.21 2.54 -12.06
N TRP A 58 0.54 3.51 -12.90
CA TRP A 58 0.59 4.94 -12.55
C TRP A 58 -0.69 5.43 -11.86
N LEU A 59 -1.85 4.91 -12.27
CA LEU A 59 -3.13 5.21 -11.65
C LEU A 59 -3.18 4.82 -10.16
N MET A 60 -2.58 3.69 -9.78
CA MET A 60 -2.54 3.26 -8.38
C MET A 60 -1.61 4.14 -7.55
N HIS A 61 -0.50 4.58 -8.14
CA HIS A 61 0.37 5.54 -7.49
C HIS A 61 -0.38 6.86 -7.23
N ALA A 62 -1.05 7.40 -8.26
CA ALA A 62 -1.86 8.61 -8.13
C ALA A 62 -2.99 8.44 -7.10
N ALA A 63 -3.65 7.27 -7.05
CA ALA A 63 -4.70 7.01 -6.08
C ALA A 63 -4.18 6.98 -4.64
N ILE A 64 -3.05 6.33 -4.37
CA ILE A 64 -2.45 6.25 -3.04
C ILE A 64 -2.01 7.64 -2.57
N TRP A 65 -1.23 8.36 -3.39
CA TRP A 65 -0.79 9.72 -3.03
C TRP A 65 -1.95 10.69 -2.91
N GLY A 66 -2.94 10.59 -3.81
CA GLY A 66 -4.15 11.40 -3.77
C GLY A 66 -4.95 11.15 -2.50
N SER A 67 -5.09 9.90 -2.07
CA SER A 67 -5.80 9.56 -0.82
C SER A 67 -5.05 10.08 0.40
N ILE A 68 -3.72 9.88 0.47
CA ILE A 68 -2.91 10.40 1.58
C ILE A 68 -3.04 11.92 1.65
N ALA A 69 -2.85 12.63 0.53
CA ALA A 69 -2.96 14.09 0.49
C ALA A 69 -4.36 14.57 0.89
N ALA A 70 -5.41 13.93 0.38
CA ALA A 70 -6.79 14.28 0.72
C ALA A 70 -7.08 14.09 2.21
N THR A 71 -6.61 13.02 2.83
CA THR A 71 -6.81 12.79 4.27
C THR A 71 -6.07 13.82 5.12
N PHE A 72 -4.82 14.14 4.79
CA PHE A 72 -4.09 15.20 5.48
C PHE A 72 -4.81 16.54 5.37
N ILE A 73 -5.32 16.89 4.18
CA ILE A 73 -6.10 18.12 3.98
C ILE A 73 -7.37 18.09 4.83
N CYS A 74 -8.14 16.99 4.82
CA CYS A 74 -9.36 16.88 5.62
C CYS A 74 -9.09 17.05 7.12
N VAL A 75 -8.07 16.38 7.67
CA VAL A 75 -7.71 16.48 9.09
C VAL A 75 -7.28 17.91 9.45
N ILE A 76 -6.43 18.55 8.63
CA ILE A 76 -6.02 19.94 8.85
C ILE A 76 -7.23 20.89 8.82
N VAL A 77 -8.16 20.70 7.89
CA VAL A 77 -9.37 21.51 7.79
C VAL A 77 -10.25 21.35 9.03
N ILE A 78 -10.42 20.12 9.53
CA ILE A 78 -11.18 19.83 10.75
C ILE A 78 -10.53 20.49 11.97
N ASP A 79 -9.21 20.38 12.11
CA ASP A 79 -8.44 20.95 13.23
C ASP A 79 -8.34 22.48 13.22
N CYS A 80 -8.58 23.10 12.06
CA CYS A 80 -8.70 24.55 11.93
C CYS A 80 -10.08 25.07 12.38
N ILE A 81 -11.06 24.21 12.68
CA ILE A 81 -12.39 24.63 13.14
C ILE A 81 -12.33 24.90 14.65
N PRO A 82 -12.46 26.16 15.11
CA PRO A 82 -12.29 26.53 16.52
C PRO A 82 -13.44 26.05 17.43
N VAL A 83 -14.51 25.50 16.85
CA VAL A 83 -15.67 24.95 17.57
C VAL A 83 -15.41 23.53 18.07
N LEU A 84 -14.45 22.81 17.50
CA LEU A 84 -14.17 21.43 17.87
C LEU A 84 -13.13 21.35 19.01
N PRO A 85 -13.29 20.40 19.95
CA PRO A 85 -12.21 20.08 20.89
C PRO A 85 -11.07 19.48 20.07
N GLY A 86 -9.93 20.17 19.98
CA GLY A 86 -8.85 19.81 19.05
C GLY A 86 -8.22 20.94 18.25
N PHE A 87 -8.68 22.18 18.43
CA PHE A 87 -8.10 23.31 17.73
C PHE A 87 -6.57 23.33 17.90
N TRP A 88 -5.85 23.24 16.78
CA TRP A 88 -4.39 23.24 16.71
C TRP A 88 -3.66 21.97 17.20
N ALA A 89 -4.40 20.89 17.46
CA ALA A 89 -3.87 19.65 18.01
C ALA A 89 -2.92 18.95 17.03
N ILE A 90 -3.31 18.75 15.76
CA ILE A 90 -2.47 18.10 14.74
C ILE A 90 -1.13 18.81 14.55
N PHE A 91 -1.07 20.15 14.63
CA PHE A 91 0.17 20.91 14.46
C PHE A 91 1.20 20.60 15.56
N ASN A 92 0.74 20.45 16.80
CA ASN A 92 1.61 20.10 17.93
C ASN A 92 2.08 18.64 17.89
N VAL A 93 1.27 17.74 17.34
CA VAL A 93 1.62 16.32 17.23
C VAL A 93 2.52 16.05 16.02
N MET A 94 2.27 16.72 14.90
CA MET A 94 3.03 16.56 13.66
C MET A 94 4.49 17.02 13.80
N GLY A 95 4.81 17.86 14.79
CA GLY A 95 6.18 18.23 15.15
C GLY A 95 6.97 17.13 15.90
N LYS A 96 6.32 16.03 16.32
CA LYS A 96 6.99 14.95 17.08
C LYS A 96 7.35 13.79 16.15
N LEU A 97 8.61 13.35 16.19
CA LEU A 97 9.08 12.21 15.39
C LEU A 97 8.37 10.90 15.78
N THR A 98 8.00 10.75 17.06
CA THR A 98 7.27 9.58 17.56
C THR A 98 5.91 9.41 16.88
N PHE A 99 5.25 10.51 16.51
CA PHE A 99 4.02 10.49 15.74
C PHE A 99 4.24 9.86 14.37
N TRP A 100 5.23 10.33 13.62
CA TRP A 100 5.56 9.80 12.28
C TRP A 100 5.99 8.34 12.32
N LEU A 101 6.80 7.95 13.31
CA LEU A 101 7.20 6.56 13.49
C LEU A 101 6.00 5.67 13.79
N CYS A 102 5.07 6.09 14.66
CA CYS A 102 3.84 5.34 14.90
C CYS A 102 2.98 5.29 13.64
N LEU A 103 2.80 6.43 12.96
CA LEU A 103 1.99 6.54 11.76
C LEU A 103 2.39 5.52 10.68
N VAL A 104 3.69 5.23 10.52
CA VAL A 104 4.21 4.24 9.57
C VAL A 104 4.31 2.85 10.16
N ALA A 105 4.73 2.70 11.43
CA ALA A 105 4.91 1.40 12.06
C ALA A 105 3.61 0.62 12.20
N ILE A 106 2.47 1.30 12.43
CA ILE A 106 1.18 0.65 12.63
C ILE A 106 0.68 -0.07 11.36
N PRO A 107 0.60 0.60 10.19
CA PRO A 107 0.29 -0.08 8.95
C PRO A 107 1.26 -1.24 8.66
N VAL A 108 2.56 -1.02 8.86
CA VAL A 108 3.58 -2.06 8.63
C VAL A 108 3.29 -3.28 9.49
N ALA A 109 3.08 -3.11 10.80
CA ALA A 109 2.78 -4.19 11.73
C ALA A 109 1.46 -4.91 11.41
N GLY A 110 0.44 -4.17 10.97
CA GLY A 110 -0.84 -4.74 10.53
C GLY A 110 -0.74 -5.58 9.26
N LEU A 111 0.23 -5.29 8.39
CA LEU A 111 0.44 -5.96 7.11
C LEU A 111 1.39 -7.16 7.17
N ILE A 112 2.11 -7.35 8.29
CA ILE A 112 3.05 -8.48 8.48
C ILE A 112 2.41 -9.85 8.19
N PRO A 113 1.25 -10.23 8.75
CA PRO A 113 0.72 -11.58 8.56
C PRO A 113 0.37 -11.83 7.09
N ARG A 114 -0.19 -10.83 6.43
CA ARG A 114 -0.56 -10.88 5.02
C ARG A 114 0.66 -11.00 4.12
N PHE A 115 1.72 -10.25 4.44
CA PHE A 115 3.01 -10.36 3.76
C PHE A 115 3.60 -11.76 3.93
N VAL A 116 3.59 -12.30 5.14
CA VAL A 116 4.04 -13.66 5.44
C VAL A 116 3.24 -14.68 4.63
N VAL A 117 1.90 -14.64 4.66
CA VAL A 117 1.06 -15.58 3.91
C VAL A 117 1.29 -15.46 2.39
N LYS A 118 1.46 -14.25 1.86
CA LYS A 118 1.71 -14.03 0.43
C LYS A 118 3.08 -14.55 0.02
N VAL A 119 4.12 -14.31 0.82
CA VAL A 119 5.47 -14.84 0.59
C VAL A 119 5.50 -16.35 0.71
N PHE A 120 4.89 -16.94 1.74
CA PHE A 120 4.79 -18.39 1.88
C PHE A 120 3.97 -19.02 0.75
N GLY A 121 2.86 -18.38 0.34
CA GLY A 121 2.05 -18.83 -0.79
C GLY A 121 2.80 -18.78 -2.11
N GLN A 122 3.54 -17.70 -2.38
CA GLN A 122 4.43 -17.64 -3.54
C GLN A 122 5.58 -18.63 -3.43
N TYR A 123 6.11 -18.91 -2.24
CA TYR A 123 7.21 -19.85 -2.04
C TYR A 123 6.78 -21.33 -2.17
N TYR A 124 5.53 -21.65 -1.82
CA TYR A 124 4.93 -22.97 -2.06
C TYR A 124 4.33 -23.14 -3.47
N CYS A 125 3.94 -22.04 -4.12
CA CYS A 125 3.41 -22.00 -5.49
C CYS A 125 4.24 -21.17 -6.51
N PRO A 126 5.59 -21.24 -6.55
CA PRO A 126 6.39 -20.42 -7.48
C PRO A 126 6.64 -21.11 -8.83
N SER A 127 6.42 -22.43 -8.96
CA SER A 127 6.79 -23.13 -10.20
C SER A 127 5.88 -22.74 -11.37
N ASP A 128 4.58 -22.97 -11.28
CA ASP A 128 3.82 -23.13 -12.52
C ASP A 128 3.31 -21.81 -13.13
N VAL A 129 2.94 -20.84 -12.31
CA VAL A 129 2.40 -19.55 -12.81
C VAL A 129 3.53 -18.61 -13.23
N GLN A 130 4.69 -18.69 -12.58
CA GLN A 130 5.86 -17.89 -12.96
C GLN A 130 6.53 -18.46 -14.21
N ILE A 131 6.63 -19.79 -14.35
CA ILE A 131 7.04 -20.47 -15.60
C ILE A 131 6.04 -20.22 -16.73
N ALA A 132 4.73 -20.27 -16.50
CA ALA A 132 3.75 -19.99 -17.54
C ALA A 132 3.80 -18.51 -18.02
N LYS A 133 3.98 -17.55 -17.10
CA LYS A 133 4.14 -16.14 -17.47
C LYS A 133 5.47 -15.83 -18.15
N GLU A 134 6.56 -16.47 -17.74
CA GLU A 134 7.85 -16.35 -18.42
C GLU A 134 7.82 -17.01 -19.79
N ALA A 135 7.19 -18.19 -19.93
CA ALA A 135 7.00 -18.89 -21.19
C ALA A 135 6.13 -18.10 -22.19
N GLU A 136 5.08 -17.44 -21.74
CA GLU A 136 4.23 -16.60 -22.60
C GLU A 136 4.99 -15.34 -23.08
N LYS A 137 5.81 -14.74 -22.19
CA LYS A 137 6.63 -13.58 -22.54
C LYS A 137 7.74 -13.92 -23.55
N PHE A 138 8.37 -15.08 -23.41
CA PHE A 138 9.36 -15.59 -24.37
C PHE A 138 8.72 -16.02 -25.69
N GLY A 139 7.54 -16.64 -25.66
CA GLY A 139 6.79 -17.02 -26.87
C GLY A 139 6.41 -15.81 -27.72
N THR A 140 5.85 -14.77 -27.12
CA THR A 140 5.48 -13.53 -27.86
C THR A 140 6.69 -12.78 -28.41
N PHE A 141 7.84 -12.77 -27.71
CA PHE A 141 9.05 -12.11 -28.21
C PHE A 141 9.66 -12.85 -29.41
N SER A 142 9.66 -14.20 -29.37
CA SER A 142 10.10 -15.04 -30.50
C SER A 142 9.19 -14.89 -31.72
N ASP A 143 7.89 -14.70 -31.51
CA ASP A 143 6.90 -14.50 -32.59
C ASP A 143 7.09 -13.12 -33.25
N TRP A 144 7.40 -12.08 -32.47
CA TRP A 144 7.76 -10.76 -33.00
C TRP A 144 9.08 -10.79 -33.78
N GLU A 145 10.11 -11.45 -33.27
CA GLU A 145 11.40 -11.56 -33.95
C GLU A 145 11.27 -12.38 -35.26
N SER A 146 10.50 -13.47 -35.23
CA SER A 146 10.22 -14.26 -36.45
C SER A 146 9.35 -13.50 -37.46
N GLY A 147 8.35 -12.75 -36.98
CA GLY A 147 7.51 -11.89 -37.82
C GLY A 147 8.28 -10.73 -38.44
N GLU A 148 9.22 -10.12 -37.71
CA GLU A 148 10.10 -9.05 -38.22
C GLU A 148 11.14 -9.58 -39.21
N ILE A 149 11.63 -10.82 -39.03
CA ILE A 149 12.53 -11.51 -39.97
C ILE A 149 11.79 -11.95 -41.25
N GLU A 150 10.54 -12.46 -41.16
CA GLU A 150 9.74 -12.80 -42.34
C GLU A 150 9.18 -11.55 -43.06
N MET A 151 8.90 -10.45 -42.35
CA MET A 151 8.47 -9.17 -42.95
C MET A 151 9.63 -8.32 -43.49
N ASN A 152 10.87 -8.82 -43.41
CA ASN A 152 11.99 -8.28 -44.16
C ASN A 152 12.35 -9.14 -45.39
N PRO A 153 11.45 -9.36 -46.37
CA PRO A 153 11.88 -9.91 -47.63
C PRO A 153 12.54 -8.80 -48.45
N LEU A 154 13.85 -8.91 -48.64
CA LEU A 154 14.50 -8.52 -49.90
C LEU A 154 14.35 -7.04 -50.31
N SER A 155 14.41 -6.08 -49.38
CA SER A 155 14.48 -4.65 -49.77
C SER A 155 15.89 -4.17 -50.12
N ASP A 156 16.94 -4.94 -49.81
CA ASP A 156 18.35 -4.53 -50.01
C ASP A 156 19.15 -5.39 -51.01
N SER A 157 18.47 -6.13 -51.91
CA SER A 157 19.13 -6.86 -53.01
C SER A 157 18.73 -6.37 -54.40
N ARG A 158 18.15 -5.16 -54.50
CA ARG A 158 17.73 -4.53 -55.76
C ARG A 158 18.15 -3.06 -55.86
N GLN A 159 19.38 -2.72 -55.50
CA GLN A 159 20.06 -1.53 -56.01
C GLN A 159 21.54 -1.86 -56.27
N ARG A 160 21.79 -2.64 -57.33
CA ARG A 160 23.09 -2.70 -58.00
C ARG A 160 22.89 -2.65 -59.50
#